data_AF-A0A7C7KPW9-F1
#
_entry.id   AF-A0A7C7KPW9-F1
#
_cell.length_a   1.000
_cell.length_b   1.000
_cell.length_c   1.000
_cell.angle_alpha   90.00
_cell.angle_beta   90.00
_cell.angle_gamma   90.00
#
_symmetry.space_group_name_H-M   'P 1'
#
loop_
_entity.id
_entity.type
_entity.pdbx_description
1 polymer ?
#
loop_
_entity_poly.entity_id
_entity_poly.type
_entity_poly.pdbx_seq_one_letter_code
_entity_poly.pdbx_strand_id
1 'polypeptide(L)'
;MNDAPATDDLVLSLAEPHWQKSAMIIARALERLAEAAPGAAPEGGAETVARSLRHLVETNRLEARGDLSNWRSSEVRLPPAE
;
A
#
# COMPACT_ATOMS: atom_id res chain seq x y z
N MET A 1 -14.39 -10.13 7.40
CA MET A 1 -15.07 -9.73 6.16
C MET A 1 -14.41 -8.45 5.69
N ASN A 2 -13.70 -8.51 4.55
CA ASN A 2 -13.08 -7.43 3.77
C ASN A 2 -12.83 -6.07 4.42
N ASP A 3 -11.57 -5.79 4.78
CA ASP A 3 -11.06 -4.40 4.90
C ASP A 3 -10.42 -3.88 3.58
N ALA A 4 -10.64 -4.60 2.47
CA ALA A 4 -9.98 -4.32 1.19
C ALA A 4 -10.17 -2.87 0.66
N PRO A 5 -11.39 -2.27 0.65
CA PRO A 5 -11.54 -0.96 0.00
C PRO A 5 -10.90 0.19 0.80
N ALA A 6 -10.97 0.17 2.13
CA ALA A 6 -10.41 1.24 2.95
C ALA A 6 -8.86 1.28 2.88
N THR A 7 -8.23 0.11 2.84
CA THR A 7 -6.77 0.01 2.72
C THR A 7 -6.29 0.41 1.32
N ASP A 8 -7.04 0.07 0.26
CA ASP A 8 -6.68 0.43 -1.12
C ASP A 8 -6.70 1.96 -1.33
N ASP A 9 -7.77 2.63 -0.90
CA ASP A 9 -7.86 4.11 -0.96
C ASP A 9 -6.77 4.79 -0.13
N LEU A 10 -6.43 4.24 1.04
CA LEU A 10 -5.33 4.74 1.87
C LEU A 10 -3.98 4.60 1.15
N VAL A 11 -3.71 3.45 0.55
CA VAL A 11 -2.46 3.21 -0.21
C VAL A 11 -2.37 4.17 -1.39
N LEU A 12 -3.46 4.35 -2.15
CA LEU A 12 -3.50 5.31 -3.26
C LEU A 12 -3.26 6.75 -2.79
N SER A 13 -3.84 7.15 -1.66
CA SER A 13 -3.62 8.47 -1.07
C SER A 13 -2.19 8.73 -0.62
N LEU A 14 -1.39 7.67 -0.38
CA LEU A 14 0.01 7.78 0.05
C LEU A 14 1.00 7.65 -1.10
N ALA A 15 0.55 7.13 -2.24
CA ALA A 15 1.36 6.94 -3.43
C ALA A 15 1.54 8.26 -4.19
N GLU A 16 2.72 8.43 -4.76
CA GLU A 16 3.11 9.62 -5.51
C GLU A 16 3.46 9.27 -6.97
N PRO A 17 3.51 10.25 -7.90
CA PRO A 17 3.93 10.00 -9.29
C PRO A 17 5.40 9.60 -9.46
N HIS A 18 6.21 9.69 -8.40
CA HIS A 18 7.61 9.26 -8.39
C HIS A 18 7.76 7.91 -7.66
N TRP A 19 8.81 7.15 -7.99
CA TRP A 19 9.07 5.86 -7.36
C TRP A 19 9.30 6.00 -5.87
N GLN A 20 8.51 5.27 -5.08
CA GLN A 20 8.60 5.19 -3.63
C GLN A 20 8.78 3.75 -3.19
N LYS A 21 9.57 3.52 -2.13
CA LYS A 21 9.72 2.19 -1.54
C LYS A 21 8.36 1.68 -1.06
N SER A 22 7.98 0.48 -1.47
CA SER A 22 6.71 -0.13 -1.02
C SER A 22 6.68 -0.30 0.51
N ALA A 23 7.83 -0.59 1.14
CA ALA A 23 7.96 -0.61 2.60
C ALA A 23 7.62 0.72 3.28
N MET A 24 7.93 1.86 2.64
CA MET A 24 7.59 3.18 3.16
C MET A 24 6.09 3.43 3.10
N ILE A 25 5.45 3.10 1.98
CA ILE A 25 4.00 3.20 1.82
C ILE A 25 3.29 2.33 2.86
N ILE A 26 3.76 1.09 3.06
CA ILE A 26 3.21 0.17 4.06
C ILE A 26 3.36 0.74 5.48
N ALA A 27 4.53 1.24 5.84
CA ALA A 27 4.75 1.85 7.16
C ALA A 27 3.79 3.02 7.41
N ARG A 28 3.66 3.94 6.45
CA ARG A 28 2.76 5.11 6.55
C ARG A 28 1.30 4.70 6.64
N ALA A 29 0.88 3.69 5.89
CA ALA A 29 -0.48 3.17 5.96
C ALA A 29 -0.77 2.59 7.34
N LEU A 30 0.17 1.84 7.92
CA LEU A 30 0.04 1.30 9.27
C LEU A 30 -0.02 2.39 10.34
N GLU A 31 0.79 3.45 10.21
CA GLU A 31 0.73 4.61 11.09
C GLU A 31 -0.68 5.24 11.03
N ARG A 32 -1.22 5.49 9.84
CA ARG A 32 -2.56 6.07 9.67
C ARG A 32 -3.68 5.17 10.19
N LEU A 33 -3.58 3.87 10.02
CA LEU A 33 -4.54 2.91 10.57
C LEU A 33 -4.48 2.89 12.11
N ALA A 34 -3.28 2.95 12.69
CA ALA A 34 -3.09 3.03 14.14
C ALA A 34 -3.62 4.34 14.73
N GLU A 35 -3.47 5.46 14.01
CA GLU A 35 -4.05 6.75 14.40
C GLU A 35 -5.59 6.74 14.31
N ALA A 36 -6.15 6.10 13.29
CA ALA A 36 -7.60 6.03 13.10
C ALA A 36 -8.28 5.10 14.12
N ALA A 37 -7.59 4.06 14.59
CA ALA A 37 -8.11 3.08 15.55
C ALA A 37 -7.05 2.71 16.60
N PRO A 38 -6.77 3.61 17.57
CA PRO A 38 -5.79 3.35 18.61
C PRO A 38 -6.18 2.13 19.44
N GLY A 39 -5.29 1.12 19.48
CA GLY A 39 -5.51 -0.15 20.19
C GLY A 39 -6.01 -1.30 19.30
N ALA A 40 -6.39 -1.03 18.06
CA ALA A 40 -6.73 -2.03 17.06
C ALA A 40 -5.57 -2.18 16.07
N ALA A 41 -4.37 -2.51 16.55
CA ALA A 41 -3.28 -2.88 15.64
C ALA A 41 -3.66 -4.19 14.94
N PRO A 42 -3.93 -4.20 13.63
CA PRO A 42 -4.31 -5.43 12.96
C PRO A 42 -3.11 -6.38 12.97
N GLU A 43 -3.25 -7.55 13.58
CA GLU A 43 -2.30 -8.65 13.41
C GLU A 43 -2.13 -8.90 11.91
N GLY A 44 -0.88 -8.83 11.42
CA GLY A 44 -0.60 -8.96 9.98
C GLY A 44 -0.96 -7.72 9.15
N GLY A 45 -1.11 -6.54 9.76
CA GLY A 45 -1.42 -5.30 9.04
C GLY A 45 -0.48 -5.01 7.86
N ALA A 46 0.81 -5.30 8.00
CA ALA A 46 1.77 -5.13 6.92
C ALA A 46 1.46 -6.04 5.71
N GLU A 47 1.07 -7.29 5.95
CA GLU A 47 0.61 -8.20 4.88
C GLU A 47 -0.71 -7.75 4.26
N THR A 48 -1.63 -7.19 5.04
CA THR A 48 -2.88 -6.61 4.52
C THR A 48 -2.60 -5.47 3.56
N VAL A 49 -1.76 -4.50 3.96
CA VAL A 49 -1.39 -3.37 3.09
C VAL A 49 -0.57 -3.84 1.89
N ALA A 50 0.33 -4.81 2.06
CA ALA A 50 1.09 -5.38 0.94
C ALA A 50 0.18 -6.08 -0.08
N ARG A 51 -0.89 -6.74 0.37
CA ARG A 51 -1.89 -7.34 -0.52
C ARG A 51 -2.66 -6.27 -1.29
N SER A 52 -3.08 -5.20 -0.63
CA SER A 52 -3.70 -4.03 -1.28
C SER A 52 -2.79 -3.42 -2.34
N LEU A 53 -1.52 -3.23 -2.01
CA LEU A 53 -0.53 -2.70 -2.95
C LEU A 53 -0.37 -3.61 -4.19
N ARG A 54 -0.36 -4.94 -4.01
CA ARG A 54 -0.38 -5.89 -5.15
C ARG A 54 -1.67 -5.76 -5.97
N HIS A 55 -2.82 -5.71 -5.31
CA HIS A 55 -4.11 -5.57 -5.98
C HIS A 55 -4.20 -4.29 -6.82
N LEU A 56 -3.72 -3.17 -6.28
CA LEU A 56 -3.66 -1.89 -7.00
C LEU A 56 -2.72 -1.94 -8.21
N VAL A 57 -1.65 -2.73 -8.14
CA VAL A 57 -0.76 -2.95 -9.28
C VAL A 57 -1.42 -3.84 -10.33
N GLU A 58 -2.07 -4.92 -9.91
CA GLU A 58 -2.82 -5.83 -10.80
C GLU A 58 -3.97 -5.12 -11.52
N THR A 59 -4.57 -4.11 -10.88
CA THR A 59 -5.66 -3.30 -11.44
C THR A 59 -5.17 -2.05 -12.19
N ASN A 60 -3.86 -1.92 -12.44
CA ASN A 60 -3.22 -0.77 -13.10
C ASN A 60 -3.48 0.59 -12.42
N ARG A 61 -3.83 0.59 -11.13
CA ARG A 61 -3.96 1.79 -10.31
C ARG A 61 -2.62 2.25 -9.72
N LEU A 62 -1.63 1.35 -9.69
CA LEU A 62 -0.24 1.62 -9.37
C LEU A 62 0.69 0.93 -10.38
N GLU A 63 1.85 1.52 -10.63
CA GLU A 63 2.96 0.82 -11.28
C GLU A 63 3.92 0.29 -10.23
N ALA A 64 4.51 -0.89 -10.48
CA ALA A 64 5.50 -1.49 -9.61
C ALA A 64 6.83 -1.73 -10.32
N ARG A 65 7.91 -1.60 -9.56
CA ARG A 65 9.26 -1.94 -9.97
C ARG A 65 9.87 -2.93 -8.97
N GLY A 66 10.34 -4.06 -9.49
CA GLY A 66 10.88 -5.17 -8.70
C GLY A 66 9.84 -6.26 -8.40
N ASP A 67 10.18 -7.15 -7.48
CA ASP A 67 9.32 -8.29 -7.11
C ASP A 67 8.48 -7.95 -5.86
N LEU A 68 7.17 -7.70 -6.05
CA LEU A 68 6.23 -7.41 -4.96
C LEU A 68 6.01 -8.59 -4.00
N SER A 69 6.46 -9.80 -4.35
CA SER A 69 6.58 -10.93 -3.41
C SER A 69 7.54 -10.59 -2.28
N ASN A 70 8.59 -9.81 -2.60
CA ASN A 70 9.51 -9.18 -1.67
C ASN A 70 9.32 -7.65 -1.63
N TRP A 71 8.12 -7.22 -1.23
CA TRP A 71 7.73 -5.81 -1.14
C TRP A 71 8.71 -4.92 -0.36
N ARG A 72 9.54 -5.48 0.53
CA ARG A 72 10.56 -4.73 1.28
C ARG A 72 11.61 -4.09 0.37
N SER A 73 11.84 -4.66 -0.81
CA SER A 73 12.82 -4.20 -1.78
C SER A 73 12.19 -3.64 -3.06
N SER A 74 10.86 -3.60 -3.14
CA SER A 74 10.13 -3.10 -4.31
C SER A 74 9.85 -1.61 -4.21
N GLU A 75 9.50 -1.04 -5.35
CA GLU A 75 9.07 0.34 -5.47
C GLU A 75 7.73 0.41 -6.20
N VAL A 76 6.92 1.41 -5.85
CA VAL A 76 5.65 1.72 -6.53
C VAL A 76 5.55 3.21 -6.83
N ARG A 77 4.70 3.55 -7.80
CA ARG A 77 4.28 4.92 -8.09
C ARG A 77 2.85 4.95 -8.64
N LEU A 78 2.23 6.12 -8.61
CA LEU A 78 1.03 6.39 -9.40
C LEU A 78 1.37 6.34 -10.90
N PRO A 79 0.47 5.78 -11.74
CA PRO A 79 0.64 5.85 -13.19
C PRO A 79 0.62 7.31 -13.66
N PRO A 80 1.27 7.63 -14.79
CA PRO A 80 1.18 8.96 -15.38
C PRO A 80 -0.29 9.30 -15.67
N ALA A 81 -0.71 10.52 -15.34
CA ALA A 81 -2.00 11.04 -15.78
C ALA A 81 -1.95 11.19 -17.30
N GLU A 82 -2.77 10.41 -18.01
CA GLU A 82 -3.01 10.58 -19.46
C GLU A 82 -3.84 11.83 -19.74
#